data_AF-A0A4Q1RK98-F1
#
_entry.id   AF-A0A4Q1RK98-F1
#
_cell.length_a   1.000
_cell.length_b   1.000
_cell.length_c   1.000
_cell.angle_alpha   90.00
_cell.angle_beta   90.00
_cell.angle_gamma   90.00
#
_symmetry.space_group_name_H-M   'P 1'
#
loop_
_entity.id
_entity.type
_entity.pdbx_description
1 polymer ?
#
loop_
_entity_poly.entity_id
_entity_poly.type
_entity_poly.pdbx_seq_one_letter_code
_entity_poly.pdbx_strand_id
1 'polypeptide(L)'
;MTDKIIENNQVEIMGKIASQFTFSHQVFGEGFYMVDVLVKRLSDSEDRIPVMISERLVDVNEDYEGEYIHVMGQFRSYNRHEEKKNRLVLSVFAREVEFVEDDDENMKSNAIFLDGYICKPPVYRKTPLGREIADLLIAVNRPYGKSDYIPCICWGRNARYASAFQVGGHVLIWGRIQSREYVKKISEEETQKRTAYEISVSKLEYAD
;
A
#
# COMPACT_ATOMS: atom_id res chain seq x y z
N MET A 1 18.17 -15.63 5.96
CA MET A 1 16.96 -15.13 6.67
C MET A 1 16.52 -13.75 6.15
N THR A 2 17.46 -12.90 5.71
CA THR A 2 17.19 -11.59 5.10
C THR A 2 16.51 -11.68 3.73
N ASP A 3 16.84 -12.68 2.91
CA ASP A 3 16.29 -12.83 1.55
C ASP A 3 14.78 -13.15 1.54
N LYS A 4 14.29 -13.97 2.48
CA LYS A 4 12.86 -14.32 2.60
C LYS A 4 11.95 -13.12 2.91
N ILE A 5 12.49 -12.04 3.48
CA ILE A 5 11.72 -10.82 3.81
C ILE A 5 11.51 -9.96 2.55
N ILE A 6 12.39 -10.10 1.56
CA ILE A 6 12.20 -9.47 0.26
C ILE A 6 11.13 -10.24 -0.50
N GLU A 7 11.07 -11.56 -0.31
CA GLU A 7 10.08 -12.42 -0.97
C GLU A 7 8.66 -12.19 -0.47
N ASN A 8 8.44 -11.93 0.83
CA ASN A 8 7.09 -11.89 1.39
C ASN A 8 6.34 -10.55 1.24
N ASN A 9 7.02 -9.49 0.79
CA ASN A 9 6.41 -8.18 0.57
C ASN A 9 7.12 -7.48 -0.59
N GLN A 10 6.52 -7.58 -1.77
CA GLN A 10 7.07 -7.03 -3.00
C GLN A 10 6.07 -6.06 -3.60
N VAL A 11 6.54 -4.84 -3.87
CA VAL A 11 5.79 -3.81 -4.57
C VAL A 11 6.59 -3.38 -5.78
N GLU A 12 5.88 -3.22 -6.88
CA GLU A 12 6.34 -2.55 -8.08
C GLU A 12 5.28 -1.53 -8.48
N ILE A 13 5.65 -0.25 -8.50
CA ILE A 13 4.78 0.82 -9.02
C ILE A 13 5.56 1.67 -10.01
N MET A 14 4.88 2.13 -11.05
CA MET A 14 5.38 3.16 -11.94
C MET A 14 4.39 4.32 -11.95
N GLY A 15 4.89 5.53 -11.84
CA GLY A 15 4.01 6.70 -11.76
C GLY A 15 4.72 8.03 -11.71
N LYS A 16 3.92 9.08 -11.75
CA LYS A 16 4.38 10.47 -11.79
C LYS A 16 4.58 11.02 -10.38
N ILE A 17 5.70 11.64 -10.10
CA ILE A 17 5.91 12.38 -8.86
C ILE A 17 4.94 13.56 -8.84
N ALA A 18 4.19 13.70 -7.74
CA ALA A 18 3.08 14.64 -7.62
C ALA A 18 3.14 15.49 -6.34
N SER A 19 4.30 15.52 -5.69
CA SER A 19 4.62 16.41 -4.59
C SER A 19 6.14 16.54 -4.44
N GLN A 20 6.59 17.60 -3.78
CA GLN A 20 7.95 17.69 -3.25
C GLN A 20 8.24 16.62 -2.18
N PHE A 21 9.54 16.39 -1.94
CA PHE A 21 10.02 15.51 -0.86
C PHE A 21 9.82 16.16 0.50
N THR A 22 9.14 15.47 1.41
CA THR A 22 8.93 15.92 2.79
C THR A 22 9.70 15.03 3.76
N PHE A 23 10.60 15.61 4.56
CA PHE A 23 11.35 14.87 5.57
C PHE A 23 10.42 14.10 6.52
N SER A 24 10.72 12.83 6.75
CA SER A 24 9.98 11.93 7.63
C SER A 24 10.74 11.69 8.93
N HIS A 25 11.92 11.08 8.83
CA HIS A 25 12.76 10.70 9.97
C HIS A 25 14.17 10.35 9.49
N GLN A 26 15.09 10.20 10.44
CA GLN A 26 16.47 9.80 10.18
C GLN A 26 16.82 8.56 11.00
N VAL A 27 17.49 7.59 10.37
CA VAL A 27 17.94 6.35 11.02
C VAL A 27 19.42 6.15 10.71
N PHE A 28 20.27 6.02 11.72
CA PHE A 28 21.72 5.82 11.57
C PHE A 28 22.41 6.82 10.60
N GLY A 29 21.95 8.07 10.57
CA GLY A 29 22.53 9.09 9.68
C GLY A 29 21.95 9.13 8.26
N GLU A 30 20.97 8.27 7.96
CA GLU A 30 20.25 8.25 6.67
C GLU A 30 18.87 8.87 6.82
N GLY A 31 18.61 9.93 6.05
CA GLY A 31 17.33 10.61 5.96
C GLY A 31 16.32 9.89 5.08
N PHE A 32 15.07 9.82 5.55
CA PHE A 32 13.94 9.27 4.81
C PHE A 32 12.89 10.34 4.57
N TYR A 33 12.36 10.38 3.36
CA TYR A 33 11.47 11.42 2.86
C TYR A 33 10.20 10.79 2.28
N MET A 34 9.07 11.46 2.46
CA MET A 34 7.80 11.10 1.84
C MET A 34 7.61 11.86 0.55
N VAL A 35 7.09 11.19 -0.47
CA VAL A 35 6.67 11.77 -1.75
C VAL A 35 5.40 11.06 -2.22
N ASP A 36 4.48 11.78 -2.85
CA ASP A 36 3.30 11.19 -3.47
C ASP A 36 3.55 10.86 -4.94
N VAL A 37 3.22 9.63 -5.34
CA VAL A 37 3.32 9.17 -6.74
C VAL A 37 1.94 8.86 -7.29
N LEU A 38 1.60 9.42 -8.45
CA LEU A 38 0.37 9.17 -9.18
C LEU A 38 0.54 7.97 -10.11
N VAL A 39 -0.20 6.92 -9.84
CA VAL A 39 -0.17 5.66 -10.58
C VAL A 39 -1.48 5.51 -11.36
N LYS A 40 -1.39 5.52 -12.70
CA LYS A 40 -2.58 5.40 -13.57
C LYS A 40 -3.15 3.99 -13.52
N ARG A 41 -4.47 3.89 -13.49
CA ARG A 41 -5.21 2.63 -13.70
C ARG A 41 -5.56 2.48 -15.17
N LEU A 42 -5.91 1.27 -15.59
CA LEU A 42 -6.48 0.98 -16.93
C LEU A 42 -7.78 1.74 -17.25
N SER A 43 -8.42 2.31 -16.23
CA SER A 43 -9.65 3.11 -16.35
C SER A 43 -9.40 4.62 -16.39
N ASP A 44 -8.16 5.05 -16.58
CA ASP A 44 -7.68 6.45 -16.52
C ASP A 44 -7.85 7.17 -15.17
N SER A 45 -8.49 6.54 -14.18
CA SER A 45 -8.39 6.98 -12.79
C SER A 45 -6.99 6.72 -12.24
N GLU A 46 -6.58 7.52 -11.26
CA GLU A 46 -5.25 7.45 -10.68
C GLU A 46 -5.31 7.08 -9.20
N ASP A 47 -4.32 6.33 -8.74
CA ASP A 47 -4.02 6.14 -7.33
C ASP A 47 -2.89 7.07 -6.92
N ARG A 48 -3.11 7.86 -5.87
CA ARG A 48 -2.05 8.66 -5.24
C ARG A 48 -1.42 7.83 -4.13
N ILE A 49 -0.23 7.29 -4.38
CA ILE A 49 0.44 6.36 -3.47
C ILE A 49 1.58 7.10 -2.75
N PRO A 50 1.58 7.13 -1.40
CA PRO A 50 2.70 7.68 -0.65
C PRO A 50 3.88 6.72 -0.70
N VAL A 51 5.03 7.24 -1.09
CA VAL A 51 6.32 6.54 -1.17
C VAL A 51 7.28 7.15 -0.17
N MET A 52 7.94 6.29 0.60
CA MET A 52 9.03 6.64 1.50
C MET A 52 10.35 6.28 0.83
N ILE A 53 11.17 7.30 0.54
CA ILE A 53 12.42 7.19 -0.22
C ILE A 53 13.58 7.64 0.67
N SER A 54 14.71 6.92 0.58
CA SER A 54 15.96 7.32 1.22
C SER A 54 16.65 8.41 0.41
N GLU A 55 17.27 9.38 1.07
CA GLU A 55 18.14 10.38 0.44
C GLU A 55 19.35 9.76 -0.30
N ARG A 56 19.64 8.48 -0.08
CA ARG A 56 20.68 7.74 -0.82
C ARG A 56 20.24 7.30 -2.21
N LEU A 57 18.93 7.28 -2.48
CA LEU A 57 18.36 6.83 -3.75
C LEU A 57 18.09 7.99 -4.72
N VAL A 58 17.90 9.21 -4.21
CA VAL A 58 17.54 10.39 -5.00
C VAL A 58 17.98 11.66 -4.27
N ASP A 59 18.32 12.73 -5.01
CA ASP A 59 18.59 14.04 -4.41
C ASP A 59 17.30 14.71 -3.95
N VAL A 60 16.97 14.56 -2.68
CA VAL A 60 15.73 15.06 -2.07
C VAL A 60 15.58 16.59 -2.04
N ASN A 61 16.60 17.36 -2.46
CA ASN A 61 16.55 18.82 -2.51
C ASN A 61 16.09 19.36 -3.87
N GLU A 62 16.11 18.54 -4.91
CA GLU A 62 15.66 18.90 -6.25
C GLU A 62 14.14 18.75 -6.39
N ASP A 63 13.56 19.51 -7.32
CA ASP A 63 12.14 19.40 -7.68
C ASP A 63 11.97 18.44 -8.86
N TYR A 64 11.38 17.29 -8.56
CA TYR A 64 11.07 16.25 -9.55
C TYR A 64 9.56 16.15 -9.82
N GLU A 65 8.74 17.13 -9.40
CA GLU A 65 7.31 17.10 -9.71
C GLU A 65 7.07 17.03 -11.22
N GLY A 66 6.24 16.07 -11.64
CA GLY A 66 5.97 15.79 -13.05
C GLY A 66 6.87 14.74 -13.68
N GLU A 67 8.02 14.43 -13.09
CA GLU A 67 8.89 13.34 -13.53
C GLU A 67 8.30 11.98 -13.19
N TYR A 68 8.68 10.97 -13.95
CA TYR A 68 8.20 9.61 -13.75
C TYR A 68 9.26 8.71 -13.16
N ILE A 69 8.83 7.88 -12.21
CA ILE A 69 9.69 6.94 -11.53
C ILE A 69 9.08 5.54 -11.53
N HIS A 70 9.96 4.56 -11.66
CA HIS A 70 9.72 3.17 -11.37
C HIS A 70 10.27 2.86 -9.97
N VAL A 71 9.41 2.38 -9.07
CA VAL A 71 9.74 2.11 -7.67
C VAL A 71 9.54 0.64 -7.37
N MET A 72 10.61 0.00 -6.93
CA MET A 72 10.59 -1.37 -6.40
C MET A 72 10.86 -1.33 -4.89
N GLY A 73 10.05 -2.05 -4.12
CA GLY A 73 10.11 -1.94 -2.67
C GLY A 73 9.12 -2.82 -1.93
N GLN A 74 8.64 -2.32 -0.79
CA GLN A 74 7.74 -3.04 0.10
C GLN A 74 6.60 -2.15 0.56
N PHE A 75 5.38 -2.67 0.69
CA PHE A 75 4.27 -1.91 1.24
C PHE A 75 4.28 -2.02 2.76
N ARG A 76 4.70 -0.95 3.44
CA ARG A 76 4.91 -0.96 4.88
C ARG A 76 3.82 -0.20 5.61
N SER A 77 3.56 -0.63 6.84
CA SER A 77 2.67 0.02 7.78
C SER A 77 3.39 0.39 9.07
N TYR A 78 2.97 1.50 9.68
CA TYR A 78 3.34 1.84 11.05
C TYR A 78 2.25 2.66 11.72
N ASN A 79 2.18 2.57 13.04
CA ASN A 79 1.29 3.43 13.81
C ASN A 79 1.99 4.76 14.07
N ARG A 80 1.42 5.84 13.57
CA ARG A 80 1.78 7.20 13.98
C ARG A 80 0.96 7.55 15.21
N HIS A 81 1.67 7.78 16.31
CA HIS A 81 1.09 8.25 17.56
C HIS A 81 0.97 9.77 17.50
N GLU A 82 -0.25 10.28 17.36
CA GLU A 82 -0.57 11.69 17.54
C GLU A 82 -1.26 11.84 18.91
N GLU A 83 -1.13 12.99 19.58
CA GLU A 83 -1.49 13.21 20.99
C GLU A 83 -2.83 12.61 21.45
N LYS A 84 -3.82 12.48 20.56
CA LYS A 84 -5.15 11.96 20.88
C LYS A 84 -5.58 10.74 20.07
N LYS A 85 -4.83 10.33 19.04
CA LYS A 85 -5.26 9.29 18.08
C LYS A 85 -4.07 8.52 17.50
N ASN A 86 -4.21 7.19 17.43
CA ASN A 86 -3.32 6.34 16.65
C ASN A 86 -3.82 6.29 15.21
N ARG A 87 -2.94 6.57 14.25
CA ARG A 87 -3.22 6.46 12.82
C ARG A 87 -2.29 5.44 12.21
N LEU A 88 -2.85 4.40 11.59
CA LEU A 88 -2.08 3.51 10.74
C LEU A 88 -1.69 4.26 9.47
N VAL A 89 -0.40 4.40 9.25
CA VAL A 89 0.16 4.96 8.02
C VAL A 89 0.62 3.78 7.17
N LEU A 90 0.31 3.83 5.88
CA LEU A 90 0.72 2.87 4.87
C LEU A 90 1.47 3.62 3.79
N SER A 91 2.62 3.10 3.35
CA SER A 91 3.43 3.69 2.28
C SER A 91 4.30 2.63 1.62
N VAL A 92 4.65 2.85 0.36
CA VAL A 92 5.68 2.06 -0.32
C VAL A 92 7.04 2.51 0.22
N PHE A 93 7.77 1.61 0.87
CA PHE A 93 9.16 1.81 1.23
C PHE A 93 10.02 1.44 0.03
N ALA A 94 10.58 2.45 -0.63
CA ALA A 94 11.41 2.27 -1.81
C ALA A 94 12.74 1.61 -1.44
N ARG A 95 13.13 0.62 -2.22
CA ARG A 95 14.46 0.00 -2.17
C ARG A 95 15.28 0.36 -3.38
N GLU A 96 14.61 0.47 -4.52
CA GLU A 96 15.17 0.89 -5.79
C GLU A 96 14.20 1.91 -6.41
N VAL A 97 14.77 2.94 -7.02
CA VAL A 97 14.05 4.01 -7.72
C VAL A 97 14.80 4.27 -9.00
N GLU A 98 14.09 4.24 -10.12
CA GLU A 98 14.63 4.53 -11.45
C GLU A 98 13.78 5.63 -12.08
N PHE A 99 14.42 6.67 -12.61
CA PHE A 99 13.73 7.64 -13.46
C PHE A 99 13.48 7.02 -14.82
N VAL A 100 12.27 7.18 -15.33
CA VAL A 100 11.80 6.57 -16.59
C VAL A 100 11.11 7.62 -17.45
N GLU A 101 11.09 7.39 -18.76
CA GLU A 101 10.36 8.24 -19.69
C GLU A 101 8.85 8.00 -19.61
N ASP A 102 8.06 8.97 -20.06
CA ASP A 102 6.59 8.86 -20.17
C ASP A 102 6.20 7.93 -21.33
N ASP A 103 6.31 6.61 -21.11
CA ASP A 103 5.83 5.56 -22.00
C ASP A 103 4.55 4.89 -21.46
N ASP A 104 3.40 5.42 -21.90
CA ASP A 104 2.05 5.09 -21.42
C ASP A 104 1.67 3.59 -21.54
N GLU A 105 2.41 2.78 -22.32
CA GLU A 105 2.23 1.31 -22.35
C GLU A 105 2.98 0.60 -21.20
N ASN A 106 4.21 1.02 -20.89
CA ASN A 106 5.04 0.43 -19.84
C ASN A 106 4.75 0.98 -18.43
N MET A 107 4.07 2.14 -18.35
CA MET A 107 3.78 2.84 -17.09
C MET A 107 2.58 2.35 -16.28
N LYS A 108 1.95 1.26 -16.73
CA LYS A 108 0.76 0.70 -16.06
C LYS A 108 1.12 -0.25 -14.91
N SER A 109 2.35 -0.23 -14.43
CA SER A 109 2.80 -1.10 -13.33
C SER A 109 2.23 -0.63 -11.98
N ASN A 110 1.36 -1.46 -11.40
CA ASN A 110 0.93 -1.39 -10.02
C ASN A 110 0.69 -2.82 -9.55
N ALA A 111 1.77 -3.47 -9.15
CA ALA A 111 1.78 -4.85 -8.72
C ALA A 111 2.24 -4.94 -7.26
N ILE A 112 1.56 -5.78 -6.51
CA ILE A 112 1.99 -6.14 -5.17
C ILE A 112 1.79 -7.63 -4.94
N PHE A 113 2.77 -8.24 -4.30
CA PHE A 113 2.72 -9.59 -3.75
C PHE A 113 2.98 -9.55 -2.25
N LEU A 114 2.12 -10.24 -1.49
CA LEU A 114 2.20 -10.35 -0.04
C LEU A 114 2.06 -11.81 0.39
N ASP A 115 2.98 -12.27 1.23
CA ASP A 115 2.91 -13.53 1.97
C ASP A 115 2.77 -13.17 3.45
N GLY A 116 1.61 -13.52 4.02
CA GLY A 116 1.27 -13.10 5.37
C GLY A 116 0.13 -13.90 5.99
N TYR A 117 -0.36 -13.40 7.13
CA TYR A 117 -1.30 -14.15 7.98
C TYR A 117 -2.55 -13.34 8.29
N ILE A 118 -3.72 -13.99 8.31
CA ILE A 118 -4.99 -13.34 8.64
C ILE A 118 -4.99 -12.86 10.10
N CYS A 119 -5.15 -11.56 10.32
CA CYS A 119 -5.16 -10.95 11.65
C CYS A 119 -6.53 -10.91 12.31
N LYS A 120 -7.59 -10.86 11.49
CA LYS A 120 -8.97 -10.67 11.94
C LYS A 120 -9.90 -11.51 11.06
N PRO A 121 -11.06 -11.96 11.59
CA PRO A 121 -12.04 -12.66 10.77
C PRO A 121 -12.39 -11.85 9.52
N PRO A 122 -12.39 -12.46 8.32
CA PRO A 122 -12.81 -11.81 7.08
C PRO A 122 -14.21 -11.20 7.19
N VAL A 123 -14.40 -9.99 6.67
CA VAL A 123 -15.71 -9.30 6.69
C VAL A 123 -16.34 -9.35 5.30
N TYR A 124 -17.13 -10.40 5.06
CA TYR A 124 -17.86 -10.58 3.81
C TYR A 124 -19.17 -9.79 3.78
N ARG A 125 -19.45 -9.11 2.66
CA ARG A 125 -20.71 -8.39 2.42
C ARG A 125 -20.99 -8.20 0.93
N LYS A 126 -22.22 -7.74 0.62
CA LYS A 126 -22.59 -7.25 -0.72
C LYS A 126 -22.69 -5.73 -0.71
N THR A 127 -22.18 -5.08 -1.75
CA THR A 127 -22.41 -3.65 -1.97
C THR A 127 -23.88 -3.40 -2.34
N PRO A 128 -24.37 -2.14 -2.31
CA PRO A 128 -25.71 -1.81 -2.78
C PRO A 128 -26.00 -2.23 -4.23
N LEU A 129 -24.96 -2.34 -5.06
CA LEU A 129 -25.04 -2.82 -6.45
C LEU A 129 -24.88 -4.35 -6.57
N GLY A 130 -24.96 -5.09 -5.47
CA GLY A 130 -24.90 -6.55 -5.43
C GLY A 130 -23.50 -7.15 -5.61
N ARG A 131 -22.43 -6.34 -5.68
CA ARG A 131 -21.06 -6.85 -5.80
C ARG A 131 -20.62 -7.49 -4.48
N GLU A 132 -20.10 -8.70 -4.53
CA GLU A 132 -19.61 -9.42 -3.37
C GLU A 132 -18.18 -8.97 -3.05
N ILE A 133 -17.94 -8.61 -1.80
CA ILE A 133 -16.64 -8.16 -1.30
C ILE A 133 -16.31 -8.77 0.05
N ALA A 134 -15.02 -8.93 0.34
CA ALA A 134 -14.54 -9.32 1.66
C ALA A 134 -13.37 -8.44 2.07
N ASP A 135 -13.46 -7.83 3.26
CA ASP A 135 -12.32 -7.11 3.84
C ASP A 135 -11.43 -8.10 4.59
N LEU A 136 -10.13 -8.04 4.32
CA LEU A 136 -9.10 -8.77 5.05
C LEU A 136 -8.14 -7.78 5.72
N LEU A 137 -7.55 -8.20 6.83
CA LEU A 137 -6.39 -7.56 7.42
C LEU A 137 -5.30 -8.61 7.57
N ILE A 138 -4.20 -8.43 6.86
CA ILE A 138 -3.08 -9.38 6.88
C ILE A 138 -1.88 -8.80 7.64
N ALA A 139 -1.17 -9.66 8.36
CA ALA A 139 0.11 -9.36 8.97
C ALA A 139 1.21 -9.95 8.09
N VAL A 140 2.10 -9.08 7.61
CA VAL A 140 3.27 -9.47 6.82
C VAL A 140 4.49 -9.26 7.68
N ASN A 141 5.19 -10.36 7.99
CA ASN A 141 6.25 -10.33 9.00
C ASN A 141 7.50 -9.63 8.48
N ARG A 142 8.11 -8.84 9.36
CA ARG A 142 9.36 -8.12 9.16
C ARG A 142 10.42 -8.65 10.14
N PRO A 143 11.71 -8.41 9.86
CA PRO A 143 12.77 -8.71 10.82
C PRO A 143 12.56 -7.93 12.13
N TYR A 144 13.21 -8.42 13.18
CA TYR A 144 13.15 -7.84 14.53
C TYR A 144 11.76 -7.85 15.18
N GLY A 145 10.93 -8.85 14.85
CA GLY A 145 9.63 -9.06 15.50
C GLY A 145 8.59 -7.99 15.19
N LYS A 146 8.75 -7.28 14.08
CA LYS A 146 7.77 -6.32 13.57
C LYS A 146 6.90 -6.99 12.52
N SER A 147 5.71 -6.44 12.28
CA SER A 147 4.86 -6.83 11.15
C SER A 147 4.25 -5.59 10.51
N ASP A 148 3.90 -5.70 9.23
CA ASP A 148 3.06 -4.76 8.52
C ASP A 148 1.63 -5.27 8.52
N TYR A 149 0.68 -4.41 8.92
CA TYR A 149 -0.74 -4.71 8.94
C TYR A 149 -1.40 -4.05 7.73
N ILE A 150 -1.71 -4.86 6.72
CA ILE A 150 -2.12 -4.36 5.41
C ILE A 150 -3.60 -4.70 5.19
N PRO A 151 -4.48 -3.69 5.00
CA PRO A 151 -5.85 -3.92 4.59
C PRO A 151 -5.92 -4.44 3.15
N CYS A 152 -6.74 -5.44 2.90
CA CYS A 152 -6.99 -5.96 1.55
C CYS A 152 -8.49 -6.07 1.29
N ILE A 153 -8.90 -5.85 0.04
CA ILE A 153 -10.27 -5.99 -0.42
C ILE A 153 -10.34 -7.06 -1.50
N CYS A 154 -11.06 -8.14 -1.22
CA CYS A 154 -11.34 -9.21 -2.17
C CYS A 154 -12.65 -8.94 -2.89
N TRP A 155 -12.75 -9.35 -4.16
CA TRP A 155 -13.90 -9.11 -5.02
C TRP A 155 -14.50 -10.40 -5.59
N GLY A 156 -15.81 -10.48 -5.72
CA GLY A 156 -16.51 -11.56 -6.43
C GLY A 156 -16.17 -12.96 -5.90
N ARG A 157 -15.61 -13.81 -6.76
CA ARG A 157 -15.22 -15.19 -6.37
C ARG A 157 -14.15 -15.18 -5.28
N ASN A 158 -13.18 -14.26 -5.33
CA ASN A 158 -12.16 -14.12 -4.31
C ASN A 158 -12.77 -13.75 -2.96
N ALA A 159 -13.81 -12.90 -2.94
CA ALA A 159 -14.51 -12.54 -1.71
C ALA A 159 -15.21 -13.74 -1.05
N ARG A 160 -15.88 -14.58 -1.85
CA ARG A 160 -16.52 -15.81 -1.36
C ARG A 160 -15.52 -16.84 -0.89
N TYR A 161 -14.37 -16.94 -1.54
CA TYR A 161 -13.31 -17.85 -1.14
C TYR A 161 -12.67 -17.39 0.19
N ALA A 162 -12.35 -16.10 0.28
CA ALA A 162 -11.74 -15.50 1.47
C ALA A 162 -12.65 -15.54 2.70
N SER A 163 -13.97 -15.56 2.54
CA SER A 163 -14.90 -15.54 3.68
C SER A 163 -14.82 -16.76 4.58
N ALA A 164 -14.23 -17.87 4.10
CA ALA A 164 -14.01 -19.08 4.87
C ALA A 164 -12.69 -19.06 5.66
N PHE A 165 -11.82 -18.06 5.46
CA PHE A 165 -10.51 -18.03 6.10
C PHE A 165 -10.62 -17.72 7.59
N GLN A 166 -9.69 -18.29 8.36
CA GLN A 166 -9.63 -18.14 9.81
C GLN A 166 -8.43 -17.28 10.23
N VAL A 167 -8.55 -16.65 11.41
CA VAL A 167 -7.44 -15.92 12.04
C VAL A 167 -6.24 -16.84 12.21
N GLY A 168 -5.05 -16.35 11.86
CA GLY A 168 -3.82 -17.14 11.84
C GLY A 168 -3.59 -17.93 10.56
N GLY A 169 -4.56 -17.98 9.64
CA GLY A 169 -4.37 -18.64 8.34
C GLY A 169 -3.29 -17.98 7.50
N HIS A 170 -2.40 -18.80 6.93
CA HIS A 170 -1.33 -18.37 6.02
C HIS A 170 -1.93 -18.12 4.63
N VAL A 171 -1.64 -16.95 4.05
CA VAL A 171 -2.20 -16.53 2.77
C VAL A 171 -1.17 -15.87 1.88
N LEU A 172 -1.30 -16.12 0.59
CA LEU A 172 -0.57 -15.43 -0.47
C LEU A 172 -1.55 -14.52 -1.21
N ILE A 173 -1.19 -13.25 -1.40
CA ILE A 173 -2.04 -12.22 -2.01
C ILE A 173 -1.28 -11.54 -3.14
N TRP A 174 -1.93 -11.45 -4.29
CA TRP A 174 -1.53 -10.59 -5.39
C TRP A 174 -2.59 -9.54 -5.65
N GLY A 175 -2.17 -8.35 -6.04
CA GLY A 175 -3.09 -7.28 -6.30
C GLY A 175 -2.41 -6.00 -6.77
N ARG A 176 -3.08 -4.90 -6.47
CA ARG A 176 -2.61 -3.53 -6.71
C ARG A 176 -2.91 -2.66 -5.49
N ILE A 177 -2.04 -1.70 -5.20
CA ILE A 177 -2.27 -0.70 -4.16
C ILE A 177 -3.35 0.26 -4.65
N GLN A 178 -4.35 0.52 -3.81
CA GLN A 178 -5.41 1.48 -4.07
C GLN A 178 -5.50 2.53 -2.97
N SER A 179 -5.72 3.76 -3.40
CA SER A 179 -6.12 4.89 -2.58
C SER A 179 -7.63 5.10 -2.73
N ARG A 180 -8.32 5.31 -1.60
CA ARG A 180 -9.75 5.67 -1.58
C ARG A 180 -9.98 6.85 -0.67
N GLU A 181 -10.64 7.88 -1.19
CA GLU A 181 -11.14 8.97 -0.37
C GLU A 181 -12.43 8.58 0.32
N TYR A 182 -12.58 8.98 1.58
CA TYR A 182 -13.80 8.84 2.34
C TYR A 182 -14.00 10.03 3.26
N VAL A 183 -15.27 10.34 3.55
CA VAL A 183 -15.63 11.41 4.47
C VAL A 183 -15.87 10.80 5.84
N LYS A 184 -15.07 11.22 6.83
CA LYS A 184 -15.26 10.86 8.24
C LYS A 184 -16.02 11.98 8.93
N LYS A 185 -17.21 11.67 9.48
CA LYS A 185 -17.89 12.55 10.43
C LYS A 185 -17.09 12.61 11.74
N ILE A 186 -16.70 13.81 12.14
CA ILE A 186 -15.99 14.08 13.40
C ILE A 186 -16.99 14.49 14.49
N SER A 187 -18.01 15.25 14.09
CA SER A 187 -19.18 15.62 14.90
C SER A 187 -20.42 15.70 14.00
N GLU A 188 -21.55 16.19 14.52
CA GLU A 188 -22.76 16.43 13.71
C GLU A 188 -22.53 17.47 12.61
N GLU A 189 -21.70 18.48 12.88
CA GLU A 189 -21.43 19.61 11.97
C GLU A 189 -20.08 19.49 11.24
N GLU A 190 -19.14 18.69 11.76
CA GLU A 190 -17.78 18.62 11.22
C GLU A 190 -17.54 17.30 10.47
N THR A 191 -17.07 17.44 9.22
CA THR A 191 -16.61 16.31 8.42
C THR A 191 -15.17 16.51 7.95
N GLN A 192 -14.42 15.42 7.86
CA GLN A 192 -13.04 15.43 7.40
C GLN A 192 -12.87 14.43 6.25
N LYS A 193 -12.37 14.89 5.11
CA LYS A 193 -11.90 14.00 4.04
C LYS A 193 -10.64 13.27 4.49
N ARG A 194 -10.58 11.97 4.21
CA ARG A 194 -9.46 11.10 4.55
C ARG A 194 -9.21 10.14 3.40
N THR A 195 -7.95 9.73 3.25
CA THR A 195 -7.57 8.68 2.31
C THR A 195 -7.27 7.41 3.08
N ALA A 196 -7.81 6.30 2.63
CA ALA A 196 -7.41 4.98 3.06
C ALA A 196 -6.63 4.29 1.94
N TYR A 197 -5.65 3.49 2.34
CA TYR A 197 -4.85 2.68 1.43
C TYR A 197 -5.11 1.20 1.71
N GLU A 198 -5.30 0.44 0.64
CA GLU A 198 -5.60 -0.99 0.72
C GLU A 198 -5.16 -1.71 -0.55
N ILE A 199 -5.09 -3.03 -0.50
CA ILE A 199 -4.76 -3.85 -1.67
C ILE A 199 -6.04 -4.33 -2.33
N SER A 200 -6.24 -3.96 -3.59
CA SER A 200 -7.24 -4.60 -4.45
C SER A 200 -6.75 -5.97 -4.87
N VAL A 201 -7.34 -7.01 -4.31
CA VAL A 201 -6.88 -8.38 -4.52
C VAL A 201 -7.33 -8.90 -5.88
N SER A 202 -6.36 -9.23 -6.75
CA SER A 202 -6.59 -9.88 -8.04
C SER A 202 -6.55 -11.41 -7.90
N LYS A 203 -5.68 -11.93 -7.04
CA LYS A 203 -5.53 -13.36 -6.74
C LYS A 203 -5.21 -13.54 -5.27
N LEU A 204 -5.74 -14.60 -4.65
CA LEU A 204 -5.38 -15.02 -3.30
C LEU A 204 -5.34 -16.54 -3.22
N GLU A 205 -4.45 -17.05 -2.38
CA GLU A 205 -4.32 -18.47 -2.05
C GLU A 205 -4.25 -18.63 -0.54
N TYR A 206 -4.85 -19.70 -0.02
CA TYR A 206 -4.61 -20.16 1.33
C TYR A 206 -3.45 -21.15 1.27
N ALA A 207 -2.36 -20.83 1.94
CA ALA A 207 -1.16 -21.66 1.96
C ALA A 207 -1.25 -22.69 3.10
N ASP A 208 -0.69 -23.88 2.84
CA ASP A 208 -0.68 -25.01 3.78
C ASP A 208 0.40 -24.87 4.87
#